data_AF-A0A976QQJ4-F1
#
_entry.id   AF-A0A976QQJ4-F1
#
_cell.length_a   1.000
_cell.length_b   1.000
_cell.length_c   1.000
_cell.angle_alpha   90.00
_cell.angle_beta   90.00
_cell.angle_gamma   90.00
#
_symmetry.space_group_name_H-M   'P 1'
#
loop_
_entity.id
_entity.type
_entity.pdbx_description
1 polymer ?
#
loop_
_entity_poly.entity_id
_entity_poly.type
_entity_poly.pdbx_seq_one_letter_code
_entity_poly.pdbx_strand_id
1 'polypeptide(L)'
;MGGSYSDLNVYLRSKKHNHITTDYTVTFTKKNFDGCCSFVVFTYEINFTPTSNGQNYNVLLYDGYNSTYKGRYVFGYYYPRNENEVIQHVSAYYSVLAPNHPLVISFKNKTNTYNCYLDRLKNGRWDRGYNISGYSFGNPLSKDVLDEEFKKLQFNKKIKFTTGGDITDIAAEKQEIKLKNFRFIFIPKGNESVLGVNCLFSLDFKKNEPKLTDSQETNKNQIDPYFLTSVNGQYYDGIIVYFERDQPRTKPKPISNPEQKDYKGKVLFVEFIDSSKEKTYLKRKDEDGYWWDEEKIDCNGDIQLLQELGKIKSELKSSVVTVILDEKKQYKGSTGVPSEDHKVYMKYTHKFGDCKKTVLLFERKKLEVGPFKETEKKAKHVEVYYLKAGGNEDSQPFLIVFDQKGDDKDDKKEAYHFTNTDKFDDWKEFQFKEQEKPLDGNKLIKKLYEKVGKIGTNGSCIDDLPTLRWYANKILIDPETGPAPVPPTTKPERPPEEKPPDKDEGLPIPWIIGGSVGGGVFVVSSAVGYGVYWYNTTIKLLT
;
A
#
# COMPACT_ATOMS: atom_id res chain seq x y z
N MET A 1 -37.72 -53.69 -29.18
CA MET A 1 -36.69 -53.86 -28.13
C MET A 1 -35.99 -52.52 -27.98
N GLY A 2 -36.44 -51.70 -27.03
CA GLY A 2 -35.99 -50.32 -26.87
C GLY A 2 -34.55 -50.28 -26.40
N GLY A 3 -33.69 -49.55 -27.11
CA GLY A 3 -32.32 -49.32 -26.69
C GLY A 3 -32.32 -48.66 -25.32
N SER A 4 -31.66 -49.30 -24.35
CA SER A 4 -31.43 -48.69 -23.04
C SER A 4 -30.58 -47.45 -23.25
N TYR A 5 -30.94 -46.34 -22.61
CA TYR A 5 -30.07 -45.18 -22.52
C TYR A 5 -28.82 -45.55 -21.72
N SER A 6 -27.67 -45.06 -22.15
CA SER A 6 -26.38 -45.19 -21.46
C SER A 6 -26.09 -43.95 -20.63
N ASP A 7 -25.29 -44.09 -19.57
CA ASP A 7 -24.94 -42.96 -18.70
C ASP A 7 -23.52 -42.46 -18.96
N LEU A 8 -23.41 -41.17 -19.27
CA LEU A 8 -22.16 -40.41 -19.32
C LEU A 8 -21.98 -39.65 -18.00
N ASN A 9 -20.87 -39.88 -17.31
CA ASN A 9 -20.59 -39.24 -16.03
C ASN A 9 -19.61 -38.07 -16.20
N VAL A 10 -20.01 -36.88 -15.74
CA VAL A 10 -19.15 -35.70 -15.62
C VAL A 10 -18.78 -35.48 -14.16
N TYR A 11 -17.49 -35.49 -13.87
CA TYR A 11 -16.94 -35.32 -12.52
C TYR A 11 -16.43 -33.90 -12.34
N LEU A 12 -17.17 -33.08 -11.59
CA LEU A 12 -16.96 -31.64 -11.49
C LEU A 12 -15.63 -31.26 -10.82
N ARG A 13 -15.04 -32.14 -10.00
CA ARG A 13 -13.70 -31.92 -9.41
C ARG A 13 -12.57 -32.57 -10.23
N SER A 14 -12.89 -33.27 -11.31
CA SER A 14 -11.88 -33.79 -12.23
C SER A 14 -11.32 -32.64 -13.06
N LYS A 15 -10.07 -32.24 -12.75
CA LYS A 15 -9.44 -31.03 -13.30
C LYS A 15 -8.26 -31.31 -14.23
N LYS A 16 -8.05 -32.55 -14.67
CA LYS A 16 -6.77 -32.93 -15.31
C LYS A 16 -6.83 -33.97 -16.43
N HIS A 17 -7.95 -34.66 -16.67
CA HIS A 17 -7.95 -35.84 -17.54
C HIS A 17 -9.10 -35.82 -18.54
N ASN A 18 -8.77 -36.07 -19.81
CA ASN A 18 -9.76 -36.43 -20.82
C ASN A 18 -10.24 -37.84 -20.54
N HIS A 19 -11.50 -38.11 -20.87
CA HIS A 19 -12.10 -39.43 -20.74
C HIS A 19 -12.49 -39.93 -22.12
N ILE A 20 -11.86 -41.01 -22.59
CA ILE A 20 -12.13 -41.59 -23.90
C ILE A 20 -12.77 -42.96 -23.67
N THR A 21 -13.92 -43.16 -24.31
CA THR A 21 -14.59 -44.46 -24.43
C THR A 21 -14.77 -44.80 -25.90
N THR A 22 -15.22 -46.01 -26.19
CA THR A 22 -15.55 -46.43 -27.56
C THR A 22 -16.63 -45.53 -28.19
N ASP A 23 -17.57 -45.02 -27.38
CA ASP A 23 -18.78 -44.37 -27.86
C ASP A 23 -18.79 -42.83 -27.69
N TYR A 24 -17.90 -42.29 -26.88
CA TYR A 24 -17.73 -40.84 -26.71
C TYR A 24 -16.36 -40.46 -26.12
N THR A 25 -15.97 -39.21 -26.37
CA THR A 25 -14.82 -38.56 -25.76
C THR A 25 -15.27 -37.32 -25.00
N VAL A 26 -14.78 -37.15 -23.77
CA VAL A 26 -14.92 -35.92 -22.99
C VAL A 26 -13.57 -35.22 -22.93
N THR A 27 -13.47 -34.06 -23.59
CA THR A 27 -12.30 -33.18 -23.55
C THR A 27 -12.49 -32.10 -22.49
N PHE A 28 -11.42 -31.87 -21.73
CA PHE A 28 -11.44 -30.93 -20.62
C PHE A 28 -10.64 -29.67 -20.95
N THR A 29 -11.23 -28.50 -20.68
CA THR A 29 -10.54 -27.21 -20.78
C THR A 29 -10.78 -26.36 -19.52
N LYS A 30 -9.75 -25.62 -19.09
CA LYS A 30 -9.83 -24.62 -18.02
C LYS A 30 -9.55 -23.26 -18.62
N LYS A 31 -10.39 -22.27 -18.31
CA LYS A 31 -10.16 -20.86 -18.64
C LYS A 31 -10.53 -19.98 -17.45
N ASN A 32 -10.02 -18.75 -17.41
CA ASN A 32 -10.59 -17.73 -16.55
C ASN A 32 -11.94 -17.29 -17.11
N PHE A 33 -12.80 -16.77 -16.24
CA PHE A 33 -13.99 -16.08 -16.70
C PHE A 33 -13.60 -14.79 -17.41
N ASP A 34 -14.19 -14.51 -18.58
CA ASP A 34 -13.78 -13.36 -19.38
C ASP A 34 -13.91 -12.04 -18.59
N GLY A 35 -12.87 -11.21 -18.65
CA GLY A 35 -12.79 -9.96 -17.89
C GLY A 35 -12.60 -10.12 -16.37
N CYS A 36 -12.31 -11.32 -15.85
CA CYS A 36 -12.18 -11.56 -14.42
C CYS A 36 -11.14 -12.64 -14.05
N CYS A 37 -10.31 -12.37 -13.03
CA CYS A 37 -9.36 -13.33 -12.47
C CYS A 37 -9.87 -14.03 -11.20
N SER A 38 -11.00 -13.60 -10.64
CA SER A 38 -11.60 -14.18 -9.44
C SER A 38 -12.40 -15.46 -9.72
N PHE A 39 -12.74 -15.71 -10.98
CA PHE A 39 -13.54 -16.86 -11.38
C PHE A 39 -12.87 -17.66 -12.50
N VAL A 40 -13.05 -18.97 -12.44
CA VAL A 40 -12.57 -19.91 -13.44
C VAL A 40 -13.71 -20.77 -13.95
N VAL A 41 -13.68 -21.09 -15.23
CA VAL A 41 -14.60 -22.02 -15.88
C VAL A 41 -13.87 -23.29 -16.28
N PHE A 42 -14.46 -24.42 -15.96
CA PHE A 42 -14.06 -25.73 -16.43
C PHE A 42 -15.11 -26.25 -17.40
N THR A 43 -14.71 -26.47 -18.65
CA THR A 43 -15.60 -26.94 -19.71
C THR A 43 -15.25 -28.38 -20.08
N TYR A 44 -16.27 -29.23 -20.01
CA TYR A 44 -16.29 -30.62 -20.43
C TYR A 44 -17.01 -30.68 -21.76
N GLU A 45 -16.25 -30.71 -22.85
CA GLU A 45 -16.78 -30.87 -24.20
C GLU A 45 -16.98 -32.36 -24.48
N ILE A 46 -18.14 -32.72 -25.02
CA ILE A 46 -18.59 -34.10 -25.21
C ILE A 46 -18.75 -34.35 -26.70
N ASN A 47 -17.95 -35.27 -27.21
CA ASN A 47 -17.93 -35.68 -28.62
C ASN A 47 -18.35 -37.15 -28.72
N PHE A 48 -19.52 -37.42 -29.29
CA PHE A 48 -20.07 -38.78 -29.47
C PHE A 48 -19.58 -39.42 -30.77
N THR A 49 -19.38 -40.75 -30.74
CA THR A 49 -18.92 -41.55 -31.87
C THR A 49 -19.83 -42.77 -32.07
N PRO A 50 -20.56 -42.90 -33.20
CA PRO A 50 -20.88 -41.83 -34.16
C PRO A 50 -21.69 -40.69 -33.50
N THR A 51 -21.62 -39.49 -34.08
CA THR A 51 -22.25 -38.28 -33.52
C THR A 51 -23.77 -38.42 -33.30
N SER A 52 -24.44 -39.24 -34.10
CA SER A 52 -25.87 -39.57 -33.97
C SER A 52 -26.23 -40.26 -32.65
N ASN A 53 -25.26 -40.83 -31.94
CA ASN A 53 -25.51 -41.57 -30.70
C ASN A 53 -25.79 -40.69 -29.48
N GLY A 54 -25.59 -39.37 -29.57
CA GLY A 54 -25.76 -38.48 -28.42
C GLY A 54 -27.17 -38.53 -27.81
N GLN A 55 -28.20 -38.87 -28.60
CA GLN A 55 -29.56 -39.03 -28.09
C GLN A 55 -29.71 -40.23 -27.14
N ASN A 56 -28.81 -41.21 -27.21
CA ASN A 56 -28.86 -42.43 -26.41
C ASN A 56 -28.13 -42.28 -25.06
N TYR A 57 -27.65 -41.08 -24.71
CA TYR A 57 -26.88 -40.84 -23.50
C TYR A 57 -27.55 -39.86 -22.54
N ASN A 58 -27.60 -40.23 -21.26
CA ASN A 58 -27.87 -39.32 -20.16
C ASN A 58 -26.56 -38.68 -19.69
N VAL A 59 -26.61 -37.44 -19.21
CA VAL A 59 -25.43 -36.76 -18.64
C VAL A 59 -25.63 -36.62 -17.13
N LEU A 60 -24.81 -37.32 -16.36
CA LEU A 60 -24.87 -37.35 -14.90
C LEU A 60 -23.72 -36.55 -14.30
N LEU A 61 -24.04 -35.58 -13.47
CA LEU A 61 -23.07 -34.75 -12.77
C LEU A 61 -22.79 -35.29 -11.38
N TYR A 62 -21.51 -35.41 -11.05
CA TYR A 62 -21.05 -35.76 -9.72
C TYR A 62 -19.99 -34.77 -9.23
N ASP A 63 -19.96 -34.52 -7.91
CA ASP A 63 -19.00 -33.59 -7.29
C ASP A 63 -17.64 -34.21 -6.94
N GLY A 64 -17.34 -35.41 -7.44
CA GLY A 64 -16.07 -36.09 -7.22
C GLY A 64 -15.07 -35.93 -8.37
N TYR A 65 -14.07 -36.83 -8.39
CA TYR A 65 -12.89 -36.73 -9.25
C TYR A 65 -12.91 -37.71 -10.43
N ASN A 66 -13.51 -38.89 -10.26
CA ASN A 66 -13.55 -39.95 -11.27
C ASN A 66 -14.54 -41.05 -10.87
N SER A 67 -14.62 -42.12 -11.66
CA SER A 67 -15.52 -43.26 -11.43
C SER A 67 -15.29 -44.04 -10.14
N THR A 68 -14.07 -44.05 -9.61
CA THR A 68 -13.74 -44.67 -8.32
C THR A 68 -14.14 -43.75 -7.16
N TYR A 69 -13.90 -42.45 -7.31
CA TYR A 69 -14.21 -41.42 -6.32
C TYR A 69 -15.28 -40.48 -6.88
N LYS A 70 -16.47 -41.04 -7.10
CA LYS A 70 -17.57 -40.32 -7.76
C LYS A 70 -18.00 -39.09 -6.97
N GLY A 71 -17.87 -39.12 -5.64
CA GLY A 71 -18.44 -38.07 -4.79
C GLY A 71 -19.96 -38.19 -4.74
N ARG A 72 -20.61 -37.09 -4.37
CA ARG A 72 -22.06 -36.97 -4.32
C ARG A 72 -22.61 -36.70 -5.71
N TYR A 73 -23.74 -37.34 -5.99
CA TYR A 73 -24.56 -37.04 -7.14
C TYR A 73 -25.11 -35.61 -7.05
N VAL A 74 -25.02 -34.86 -8.15
CA VAL A 74 -25.45 -33.46 -8.24
C VAL A 74 -26.73 -33.34 -9.05
N PHE A 75 -26.70 -33.78 -10.31
CA PHE A 75 -27.84 -33.69 -11.22
C PHE A 75 -27.75 -34.68 -12.36
N GLY A 76 -28.89 -35.18 -12.87
CA GLY A 76 -28.95 -35.97 -14.10
C GLY A 76 -29.80 -35.34 -15.18
N TYR A 77 -29.21 -35.15 -16.35
CA TYR A 77 -29.89 -34.74 -17.58
C TYR A 77 -30.28 -35.99 -18.37
N TYR A 78 -31.57 -36.30 -18.42
CA TYR A 78 -32.07 -37.56 -18.97
C TYR A 78 -32.84 -37.40 -20.28
N TYR A 79 -32.78 -38.42 -21.13
CA TYR A 79 -33.69 -38.61 -22.27
C TYR A 79 -33.78 -37.41 -23.24
N PRO A 80 -32.68 -36.94 -23.84
CA PRO A 80 -32.74 -35.98 -24.94
C PRO A 80 -33.57 -36.54 -26.10
N ARG A 81 -34.61 -35.82 -26.54
CA ARG A 81 -35.58 -36.31 -27.54
C ARG A 81 -35.13 -36.09 -28.99
N ASN A 82 -34.22 -35.15 -29.21
CA ASN A 82 -33.74 -34.77 -30.53
C ASN A 82 -32.30 -34.23 -30.43
N GLU A 83 -31.64 -34.04 -31.58
CA GLU A 83 -30.24 -33.58 -31.61
C GLU A 83 -30.03 -32.21 -30.97
N ASN A 84 -31.05 -31.35 -30.95
CA ASN A 84 -30.95 -30.04 -30.33
C ASN A 84 -31.02 -30.12 -28.79
N GLU A 85 -31.43 -31.25 -28.22
CA GLU A 85 -31.39 -31.51 -26.78
C GLU A 85 -30.12 -32.26 -26.34
N VAL A 86 -29.30 -32.74 -27.28
CA VAL A 86 -28.04 -33.41 -26.94
C VAL A 86 -27.04 -32.38 -26.40
N ILE A 87 -26.55 -32.64 -25.18
CA ILE A 87 -25.54 -31.80 -24.54
C ILE A 87 -24.18 -32.01 -25.23
N GLN A 88 -23.60 -30.91 -25.67
CA GLN A 88 -22.26 -30.86 -26.27
C GLN A 88 -21.23 -30.36 -25.28
N HIS A 89 -21.62 -29.48 -24.34
CA HIS A 89 -20.72 -29.00 -23.31
C HIS A 89 -21.41 -28.92 -21.95
N VAL A 90 -20.67 -29.27 -20.91
CA VAL A 90 -20.98 -28.90 -19.53
C VAL A 90 -19.89 -27.94 -19.06
N SER A 91 -20.27 -26.75 -18.61
CA SER A 91 -19.34 -25.78 -18.04
C SER A 91 -19.64 -25.56 -16.56
N ALA A 92 -18.62 -25.64 -15.71
CA ALA A 92 -18.74 -25.43 -14.27
C ALA A 92 -17.89 -24.23 -13.85
N TYR A 93 -18.53 -23.26 -13.18
CA TYR A 93 -17.92 -22.00 -12.78
C TYR A 93 -17.58 -22.01 -11.30
N TYR A 94 -16.38 -21.55 -10.95
CA TYR A 94 -15.86 -21.59 -9.58
C TYR A 94 -15.25 -20.25 -9.21
N SER A 95 -15.38 -19.87 -7.93
CA SER A 95 -14.52 -18.85 -7.33
C SER A 95 -13.13 -19.41 -7.12
N VAL A 96 -12.11 -18.60 -7.36
CA VAL A 96 -10.72 -18.90 -7.00
C VAL A 96 -10.57 -19.13 -5.49
N LEU A 97 -11.42 -18.50 -4.66
CA LEU A 97 -11.46 -18.69 -3.21
C LEU A 97 -12.15 -19.99 -2.79
N ALA A 98 -12.95 -20.62 -3.67
CA ALA A 98 -13.65 -21.86 -3.39
C ALA A 98 -13.53 -22.84 -4.57
N PRO A 99 -12.31 -23.28 -4.92
CA PRO A 99 -12.06 -23.99 -6.17
C PRO A 99 -12.71 -25.37 -6.24
N ASN A 100 -13.21 -25.92 -5.13
CA ASN A 100 -13.85 -27.24 -5.06
C ASN A 100 -15.38 -27.18 -4.95
N HIS A 101 -15.95 -25.97 -5.01
CA HIS A 101 -17.38 -25.71 -4.90
C HIS A 101 -17.86 -24.95 -6.14
N PRO A 102 -18.55 -25.62 -7.09
CA PRO A 102 -19.11 -24.92 -8.23
C PRO A 102 -20.17 -23.92 -7.77
N LEU A 103 -20.27 -22.81 -8.48
CA LEU A 103 -21.25 -21.75 -8.25
C LEU A 103 -22.42 -21.88 -9.23
N VAL A 104 -22.08 -22.01 -10.52
CA VAL A 104 -23.02 -22.13 -11.63
C VAL A 104 -22.61 -23.32 -12.49
N ILE A 105 -23.59 -24.04 -13.04
CA ILE A 105 -23.38 -25.07 -14.06
C ILE A 105 -24.13 -24.66 -15.32
N SER A 106 -23.45 -24.71 -16.46
CA SER A 106 -24.05 -24.42 -17.76
C SER A 106 -24.08 -25.66 -18.64
N PHE A 107 -25.21 -25.88 -19.29
CA PHE A 107 -25.40 -26.92 -20.29
C PHE A 107 -25.51 -26.27 -21.67
N LYS A 108 -24.60 -26.59 -22.58
CA LYS A 108 -24.65 -26.11 -23.96
C LYS A 108 -25.02 -27.26 -24.88
N ASN A 109 -26.08 -27.05 -25.67
CA ASN A 109 -26.44 -27.88 -26.80
C ASN A 109 -26.11 -27.14 -28.11
N LYS A 110 -26.55 -27.67 -29.24
CA LYS A 110 -26.29 -27.09 -30.58
C LYS A 110 -26.85 -25.67 -30.75
N THR A 111 -27.90 -25.32 -30.03
CA THR A 111 -28.72 -24.10 -30.27
C THR A 111 -28.68 -23.11 -29.11
N ASN A 112 -28.51 -23.59 -27.88
CA ASN A 112 -28.74 -22.84 -26.66
C ASN A 112 -27.69 -23.18 -25.60
N THR A 113 -27.47 -22.21 -24.70
CA THR A 113 -26.71 -22.39 -23.45
C THR A 113 -27.66 -22.12 -22.29
N TYR A 114 -27.76 -23.06 -21.36
CA TYR A 114 -28.58 -22.94 -20.16
C TYR A 114 -27.67 -22.77 -18.95
N ASN A 115 -27.54 -21.55 -18.42
CA ASN A 115 -26.82 -21.28 -17.17
C ASN A 115 -27.77 -21.54 -16.00
N CYS A 116 -27.42 -22.47 -15.12
CA CYS A 116 -28.31 -22.98 -14.09
C CYS A 116 -27.74 -22.73 -12.69
N TYR A 117 -28.63 -22.35 -11.76
CA TYR A 117 -28.29 -22.27 -10.34
C TYR A 117 -27.98 -23.67 -9.82
N LEU A 118 -26.81 -23.83 -9.17
CA LEU A 118 -26.39 -25.14 -8.67
C LEU A 118 -27.39 -25.72 -7.67
N ASP A 119 -27.97 -24.90 -6.79
CA ASP A 119 -28.91 -25.37 -5.78
C ASP A 119 -30.24 -25.85 -6.38
N ARG A 120 -30.70 -25.22 -7.46
CA ARG A 120 -31.88 -25.72 -8.19
C ARG A 120 -31.62 -27.09 -8.81
N LEU A 121 -30.44 -27.29 -9.40
CA LEU A 121 -30.04 -28.59 -9.93
C LEU A 121 -29.97 -29.66 -8.82
N LYS A 122 -29.30 -29.36 -7.70
CA LYS A 122 -29.21 -30.28 -6.56
C LYS A 122 -30.58 -30.67 -6.00
N ASN A 123 -31.50 -29.70 -5.91
CA ASN A 123 -32.85 -29.94 -5.42
C ASN A 123 -33.68 -30.77 -6.41
N GLY A 124 -33.53 -30.51 -7.72
CA GLY A 124 -34.19 -31.29 -8.76
C GLY A 124 -33.70 -32.74 -8.83
N ARG A 125 -32.42 -32.98 -8.50
CA ARG A 125 -31.69 -34.27 -8.64
C ARG A 125 -31.59 -34.78 -10.07
N TRP A 126 -32.67 -34.79 -10.84
CA TRP A 126 -32.65 -35.14 -12.25
C TRP A 126 -33.86 -34.53 -12.95
N ASP A 127 -33.76 -34.33 -14.26
CA ASP A 127 -34.92 -34.03 -15.09
C ASP A 127 -34.69 -34.47 -16.54
N ARG A 128 -35.76 -34.45 -17.32
CA ARG A 128 -35.73 -34.69 -18.75
C ARG A 128 -35.09 -33.50 -19.48
N GLY A 129 -34.42 -33.79 -20.58
CA GLY A 129 -33.58 -32.82 -21.26
C GLY A 129 -34.31 -31.56 -21.72
N TYR A 130 -35.56 -31.70 -22.15
CA TYR A 130 -36.42 -30.60 -22.57
C TYR A 130 -36.88 -29.67 -21.41
N ASN A 131 -36.70 -30.07 -20.15
CA ASN A 131 -37.07 -29.27 -18.98
C ASN A 131 -35.91 -28.43 -18.41
N ILE A 132 -34.70 -28.51 -18.99
CA ILE A 132 -33.51 -27.85 -18.44
C ILE A 132 -33.66 -26.32 -18.31
N SER A 133 -34.49 -25.71 -19.14
CA SER A 133 -34.81 -24.28 -19.08
C SER A 133 -35.40 -23.85 -17.75
N GLY A 134 -36.14 -24.73 -17.03
CA GLY A 134 -36.70 -24.43 -15.70
C GLY A 134 -35.65 -24.26 -14.60
N TYR A 135 -34.44 -24.78 -14.82
CA TYR A 135 -33.30 -24.62 -13.92
C TYR A 135 -32.44 -23.41 -14.27
N SER A 136 -32.62 -22.87 -15.48
CA SER A 136 -31.77 -21.82 -16.02
C SER A 136 -32.28 -20.42 -15.68
N PHE A 137 -31.35 -19.48 -15.50
CA PHE A 137 -31.64 -18.05 -15.42
C PHE A 137 -31.36 -17.31 -16.74
N GLY A 138 -31.10 -18.04 -17.83
CA GLY A 138 -30.88 -17.47 -19.15
C GLY A 138 -29.45 -17.01 -19.43
N ASN A 139 -29.27 -16.29 -20.54
CA ASN A 139 -28.01 -15.70 -20.99
C ASN A 139 -28.11 -14.16 -21.03
N PRO A 140 -26.98 -13.44 -20.90
CA PRO A 140 -25.63 -13.96 -20.64
C PRO A 140 -25.38 -14.27 -19.16
N LEU A 141 -24.45 -15.18 -18.86
CA LEU A 141 -23.88 -15.29 -17.51
C LEU A 141 -22.98 -14.08 -17.25
N SER A 142 -23.28 -13.29 -16.23
CA SER A 142 -22.47 -12.14 -15.81
C SER A 142 -21.60 -12.46 -14.59
N LYS A 143 -20.58 -11.63 -14.35
CA LYS A 143 -19.75 -11.68 -13.14
C LYS A 143 -20.59 -11.48 -11.87
N ASP A 144 -21.58 -10.60 -11.91
CA ASP A 144 -22.41 -10.28 -10.73
C ASP A 144 -23.17 -11.51 -10.22
N VAL A 145 -23.66 -12.37 -11.13
CA VAL A 145 -24.30 -13.65 -10.75
C VAL A 145 -23.30 -14.56 -10.03
N LEU A 146 -22.05 -14.63 -10.49
CA LEU A 146 -21.02 -15.43 -9.82
C LEU A 146 -20.64 -14.87 -8.45
N ASP A 147 -20.56 -13.53 -8.32
CA ASP A 147 -20.32 -12.87 -7.03
C ASP A 147 -21.47 -13.14 -6.04
N GLU A 148 -22.74 -13.08 -6.49
CA GLU A 148 -23.90 -13.40 -5.66
C GLU A 148 -23.92 -14.87 -5.21
N GLU A 149 -23.69 -15.81 -6.12
CA GLU A 149 -23.65 -17.24 -5.78
C GLU A 149 -22.48 -17.55 -4.83
N PHE A 150 -21.33 -16.88 -5.00
CA PHE A 150 -20.20 -17.01 -4.07
C PHE A 150 -20.54 -16.44 -2.69
N LYS A 151 -21.20 -15.29 -2.62
CA LYS A 151 -21.69 -14.69 -1.36
C LYS A 151 -22.66 -15.61 -0.63
N LYS A 152 -23.59 -16.26 -1.36
CA LYS A 152 -24.50 -17.27 -0.80
C LYS A 152 -23.72 -18.45 -0.24
N LEU A 153 -22.73 -18.96 -0.98
CA LEU A 153 -21.87 -20.05 -0.53
C LEU A 153 -21.13 -19.71 0.79
N GLN A 154 -20.67 -18.47 0.93
CA GLN A 154 -19.97 -18.00 2.13
C GLN A 154 -20.90 -17.49 3.23
N PHE A 155 -22.21 -17.45 3.02
CA PHE A 155 -23.16 -16.78 3.92
C PHE A 155 -22.76 -15.33 4.25
N ASN A 156 -22.16 -14.61 3.29
CA ASN A 156 -21.59 -13.27 3.46
C ASN A 156 -20.57 -13.11 4.60
N LYS A 157 -19.96 -14.21 5.06
CA LYS A 157 -18.88 -14.16 6.05
C LYS A 157 -17.66 -13.47 5.45
N LYS A 158 -16.92 -12.73 6.29
CA LYS A 158 -15.70 -12.03 5.90
C LYS A 158 -14.60 -12.20 6.94
N ILE A 159 -13.35 -12.08 6.50
CA ILE A 159 -12.14 -12.05 7.33
C ILE A 159 -11.82 -10.60 7.65
N LYS A 160 -11.75 -10.25 8.93
CA LYS A 160 -11.10 -9.02 9.40
C LYS A 160 -9.58 -9.22 9.39
N PHE A 161 -8.86 -8.40 8.66
CA PHE A 161 -7.40 -8.47 8.63
C PHE A 161 -6.75 -7.62 9.73
N THR A 162 -5.70 -8.11 10.39
CA THR A 162 -4.95 -7.36 11.42
C THR A 162 -3.43 -7.45 11.23
N THR A 163 -2.69 -6.50 11.78
CA THR A 163 -1.22 -6.51 11.80
C THR A 163 -0.64 -7.38 12.93
N GLY A 164 -1.48 -8.11 13.65
CA GLY A 164 -1.12 -8.93 14.81
C GLY A 164 -0.92 -10.42 14.50
N GLY A 165 -1.05 -11.23 15.55
CA GLY A 165 -1.04 -12.70 15.49
C GLY A 165 -2.41 -13.35 15.72
N ASP A 166 -3.48 -12.57 15.59
CA ASP A 166 -4.83 -13.04 15.86
C ASP A 166 -5.28 -14.05 14.81
N ILE A 167 -5.82 -15.18 15.24
CA ILE A 167 -6.46 -16.16 14.37
C ILE A 167 -7.78 -16.54 15.00
N THR A 168 -8.88 -16.35 14.28
CA THR A 168 -10.21 -16.79 14.72
C THR A 168 -10.98 -17.28 13.51
N ASP A 169 -11.46 -18.52 13.57
CA ASP A 169 -12.36 -19.12 12.58
C ASP A 169 -11.93 -18.90 11.12
N ILE A 170 -10.68 -19.23 10.79
CA ILE A 170 -10.16 -19.19 9.42
C ILE A 170 -9.96 -20.61 8.91
N ALA A 171 -10.47 -20.89 7.72
CA ALA A 171 -10.07 -22.06 6.95
C ALA A 171 -9.04 -21.65 5.90
N ALA A 172 -8.08 -22.54 5.65
CA ALA A 172 -7.01 -22.28 4.72
C ALA A 172 -6.67 -23.53 3.90
N GLU A 173 -6.52 -23.36 2.59
CA GLU A 173 -6.07 -24.44 1.72
C GLU A 173 -4.84 -24.04 0.92
N LYS A 174 -4.02 -25.04 0.62
CA LYS A 174 -2.91 -24.90 -0.32
C LYS A 174 -3.34 -25.37 -1.70
N GLN A 175 -3.03 -24.55 -2.71
CA GLN A 175 -3.24 -24.92 -4.10
C GLN A 175 -1.93 -24.86 -4.90
N GLU A 176 -1.62 -25.94 -5.61
CA GLU A 176 -0.52 -25.98 -6.56
C GLU A 176 -0.91 -25.22 -7.84
N ILE A 177 -0.05 -24.30 -8.28
CA ILE A 177 -0.19 -23.62 -9.57
C ILE A 177 0.70 -24.35 -10.60
N LYS A 178 1.98 -24.52 -10.26
CA LYS A 178 2.96 -25.30 -11.05
C LYS A 178 4.00 -25.91 -10.11
N LEU A 179 4.92 -26.72 -10.66
CA LEU A 179 5.98 -27.40 -9.88
C LEU A 179 6.80 -26.46 -8.98
N LYS A 180 6.99 -25.19 -9.39
CA LYS A 180 7.74 -24.17 -8.64
C LYS A 180 6.86 -23.22 -7.82
N ASN A 181 5.57 -23.08 -8.13
CA ASN A 181 4.71 -22.05 -7.54
C ASN A 181 3.44 -22.65 -6.94
N PHE A 182 3.05 -22.14 -5.78
CA PHE A 182 1.81 -22.50 -5.10
C PHE A 182 1.23 -21.28 -4.41
N ARG A 183 0.00 -21.41 -3.92
CA ARG A 183 -0.65 -20.37 -3.12
C ARG A 183 -1.35 -20.94 -1.90
N PHE A 184 -1.46 -20.11 -0.87
CA PHE A 184 -2.39 -20.31 0.23
C PHE A 184 -3.63 -19.46 -0.01
N ILE A 185 -4.80 -20.03 0.25
CA ILE A 185 -6.10 -19.39 0.10
C ILE A 185 -6.76 -19.44 1.48
N PHE A 186 -7.04 -18.27 2.04
CA PHE A 186 -7.70 -18.09 3.33
C PHE A 186 -9.14 -17.64 3.11
N ILE A 187 -10.09 -18.33 3.75
CA ILE A 187 -11.52 -18.04 3.71
C ILE A 187 -12.11 -18.07 5.14
N PRO A 188 -13.20 -17.32 5.39
CA PRO A 188 -13.83 -17.31 6.70
C PRO A 188 -14.58 -18.62 6.97
N LYS A 189 -14.45 -19.14 8.19
CA LYS A 189 -15.17 -20.32 8.69
C LYS A 189 -16.39 -19.91 9.52
N GLY A 190 -16.22 -18.87 10.34
CA GLY A 190 -17.17 -18.36 11.33
C GLY A 190 -17.72 -16.99 10.96
N ASN A 191 -18.58 -16.45 11.83
CA ASN A 191 -19.17 -15.11 11.64
C ASN A 191 -18.18 -14.00 12.02
N GLU A 192 -17.25 -14.29 12.93
CA GLU A 192 -16.22 -13.36 13.41
C GLU A 192 -14.83 -13.91 13.07
N SER A 193 -14.53 -13.95 11.78
CA SER A 193 -13.25 -14.45 11.28
C SER A 193 -12.18 -13.36 11.34
N VAL A 194 -11.03 -13.65 11.96
CA VAL A 194 -9.90 -12.72 12.07
C VAL A 194 -8.61 -13.41 11.62
N LEU A 195 -7.81 -12.71 10.81
CA LEU A 195 -6.51 -13.19 10.35
C LEU A 195 -5.43 -12.11 10.50
N GLY A 196 -4.44 -12.39 11.33
CA GLY A 196 -3.26 -11.57 11.53
C GLY A 196 -2.16 -11.84 10.50
N VAL A 197 -1.37 -10.82 10.17
CA VAL A 197 -0.21 -10.92 9.26
C VAL A 197 0.77 -12.03 9.66
N ASN A 198 0.97 -12.27 10.96
CA ASN A 198 1.93 -13.27 11.46
C ASN A 198 1.51 -14.72 11.13
N CYS A 199 0.30 -14.90 10.62
CA CYS A 199 -0.35 -16.18 10.33
C CYS A 199 -0.54 -16.40 8.82
N LEU A 200 -0.22 -15.42 7.97
CA LEU A 200 -0.37 -15.50 6.51
C LEU A 200 0.57 -16.50 5.84
N PHE A 201 1.70 -16.81 6.48
CA PHE A 201 2.81 -17.52 5.83
C PHE A 201 2.96 -18.97 6.29
N SER A 202 2.05 -19.47 7.12
CA SER A 202 2.15 -20.82 7.67
C SER A 202 0.79 -21.46 7.88
N LEU A 203 0.69 -22.76 7.55
CA LEU A 203 -0.53 -23.56 7.62
C LEU A 203 -0.32 -24.83 8.44
N ASP A 204 -1.32 -25.21 9.23
CA ASP A 204 -1.51 -26.59 9.67
C ASP A 204 -2.27 -27.34 8.56
N PHE A 205 -1.53 -28.11 7.77
CA PHE A 205 -2.11 -28.87 6.67
C PHE A 205 -3.00 -30.04 7.08
N LYS A 206 -2.92 -30.51 8.34
CA LYS A 206 -3.82 -31.56 8.82
C LYS A 206 -5.19 -30.96 9.13
N LYS A 207 -5.21 -29.76 9.70
CA LYS A 207 -6.44 -29.04 10.06
C LYS A 207 -6.98 -28.16 8.93
N ASN A 208 -6.15 -27.81 7.95
CA ASN A 208 -6.44 -26.78 6.94
C ASN A 208 -6.76 -25.44 7.58
N GLU A 209 -5.91 -25.02 8.52
CA GLU A 209 -6.06 -23.78 9.30
C GLU A 209 -4.71 -23.02 9.29
N PRO A 210 -4.72 -21.67 9.33
CA PRO A 210 -3.50 -20.90 9.53
C PRO A 210 -2.88 -21.23 10.89
N LYS A 211 -1.55 -21.12 10.96
CA LYS A 211 -0.82 -21.16 12.23
C LYS A 211 0.13 -19.98 12.34
N LEU A 212 0.47 -19.61 13.57
CA LEU A 212 1.54 -18.64 13.81
C LEU A 212 2.84 -19.14 13.20
N THR A 213 3.58 -18.23 12.60
CA THR A 213 4.91 -18.52 12.08
C THR A 213 5.85 -18.75 13.27
N ASP A 214 6.41 -19.96 13.40
CA ASP A 214 7.30 -20.30 14.51
C ASP A 214 8.59 -19.48 14.41
N SER A 215 9.02 -18.85 15.51
CA SER A 215 10.22 -18.01 15.56
C SER A 215 11.54 -18.75 15.29
N GLN A 216 11.52 -20.09 15.39
CA GLN A 216 12.66 -20.95 15.06
C GLN A 216 12.72 -21.36 13.58
N GLU A 217 11.62 -21.19 12.84
CA GLU A 217 11.62 -21.46 11.40
C GLU A 217 12.23 -20.25 10.70
N THR A 218 13.30 -20.50 9.93
CA THR A 218 14.06 -19.51 9.14
C THR A 218 13.26 -18.94 7.96
N ASN A 219 11.97 -18.64 8.17
CA ASN A 219 11.09 -18.18 7.12
C ASN A 219 11.29 -16.67 6.94
N LYS A 220 11.98 -16.26 5.87
CA LYS A 220 12.19 -14.85 5.46
C LYS A 220 10.92 -14.16 4.96
N ASN A 221 9.76 -14.67 5.31
CA ASN A 221 8.47 -14.15 4.87
C ASN A 221 7.92 -13.24 5.96
N GLN A 222 7.89 -11.96 5.65
CA GLN A 222 7.41 -10.93 6.54
C GLN A 222 6.90 -9.75 5.72
N ILE A 223 5.99 -9.00 6.32
CA ILE A 223 5.53 -7.69 5.86
C ILE A 223 5.57 -6.79 7.08
N ASP A 224 6.13 -5.59 6.92
CA ASP A 224 6.10 -4.58 7.96
C ASP A 224 4.68 -3.98 8.08
N PRO A 225 4.14 -3.75 9.29
CA PRO A 225 2.84 -3.10 9.49
C PRO A 225 2.67 -1.78 8.71
N TYR A 226 3.75 -1.05 8.45
CA TYR A 226 3.75 0.17 7.64
C TYR A 226 3.06 -0.02 6.28
N PHE A 227 3.31 -1.14 5.60
CA PHE A 227 2.73 -1.47 4.28
C PHE A 227 1.31 -2.02 4.36
N LEU A 228 0.79 -2.27 5.57
CA LEU A 228 -0.52 -2.88 5.79
C LEU A 228 -1.59 -1.87 6.20
N THR A 229 -1.25 -0.59 6.27
CA THR A 229 -2.15 0.48 6.75
C THR A 229 -3.45 0.58 5.94
N SER A 230 -3.41 0.36 4.63
CA SER A 230 -4.60 0.36 3.76
C SER A 230 -5.55 -0.82 3.98
N VAL A 231 -5.03 -1.96 4.45
CA VAL A 231 -5.76 -3.23 4.61
C VAL A 231 -6.05 -3.58 6.06
N ASN A 232 -5.38 -2.95 7.02
CA ASN A 232 -5.53 -3.22 8.45
C ASN A 232 -6.93 -2.82 8.93
N GLY A 233 -7.60 -3.73 9.64
CA GLY A 233 -8.95 -3.54 10.15
C GLY A 233 -10.06 -3.68 9.11
N GLN A 234 -9.73 -3.90 7.84
CA GLN A 234 -10.69 -4.09 6.75
C GLN A 234 -11.20 -5.53 6.69
N TYR A 235 -12.30 -5.73 5.96
CA TYR A 235 -13.00 -7.01 5.83
C TYR A 235 -12.97 -7.54 4.39
N TYR A 236 -12.60 -8.81 4.24
CA TYR A 236 -12.38 -9.45 2.94
C TYR A 236 -13.12 -10.78 2.83
N ASP A 237 -13.59 -11.12 1.63
CA ASP A 237 -14.20 -12.44 1.37
C ASP A 237 -13.14 -13.56 1.36
N GLY A 238 -11.89 -13.20 1.09
CA GLY A 238 -10.75 -14.09 1.21
C GLY A 238 -9.42 -13.40 0.95
N ILE A 239 -8.33 -14.04 1.37
CA ILE A 239 -6.95 -13.56 1.19
C ILE A 239 -6.14 -14.66 0.51
N ILE A 240 -5.33 -14.31 -0.49
CA ILE A 240 -4.49 -15.25 -1.22
C ILE A 240 -3.03 -14.85 -1.10
N VAL A 241 -2.16 -15.79 -0.75
CA VAL A 241 -0.72 -15.56 -0.63
C VAL A 241 0.01 -16.45 -1.63
N TYR A 242 0.83 -15.86 -2.49
CA TYR A 242 1.54 -16.55 -3.56
C TYR A 242 2.99 -16.79 -3.21
N PHE A 243 3.43 -18.03 -3.43
CA PHE A 243 4.76 -18.50 -3.08
C PHE A 243 5.51 -19.06 -4.29
N GLU A 244 6.82 -18.93 -4.24
CA GLU A 244 7.76 -19.65 -5.09
C GLU A 244 8.67 -20.54 -4.24
N ARG A 245 8.87 -21.79 -4.68
CA ARG A 245 9.79 -22.73 -4.04
C ARG A 245 11.22 -22.44 -4.46
N ASP A 246 12.15 -22.58 -3.52
CA ASP A 246 13.59 -22.55 -3.80
C ASP A 246 13.98 -23.62 -4.84
N GLN A 247 13.40 -24.82 -4.71
CA GLN A 247 13.58 -25.92 -5.67
C GLN A 247 12.24 -26.35 -6.27
N PRO A 248 12.12 -26.42 -7.61
CA PRO A 248 10.95 -26.98 -8.25
C PRO A 248 10.73 -28.43 -7.82
N ARG A 249 9.47 -28.85 -7.70
CA ARG A 249 9.15 -30.27 -7.54
C ARG A 249 9.43 -31.03 -8.83
N THR A 250 9.89 -32.27 -8.70
CA THR A 250 10.06 -33.18 -9.84
C THR A 250 8.73 -33.73 -10.35
N LYS A 251 7.71 -33.88 -9.49
CA LYS A 251 6.35 -34.31 -9.85
C LYS A 251 5.29 -33.61 -8.99
N PRO A 252 4.08 -33.36 -9.51
CA PRO A 252 2.95 -32.90 -8.70
C PRO A 252 2.57 -34.01 -7.70
N LYS A 253 2.56 -33.70 -6.40
CA LYS A 253 2.06 -34.62 -5.36
C LYS A 253 0.59 -34.31 -5.02
N PRO A 254 -0.22 -35.32 -4.65
CA PRO A 254 -1.58 -35.09 -4.16
C PRO A 254 -1.57 -34.26 -2.86
N ILE A 255 -2.65 -33.50 -2.67
CA ILE A 255 -2.85 -32.55 -1.56
C ILE A 255 -2.73 -33.23 -0.18
N SER A 256 -2.98 -34.54 -0.09
CA SER A 256 -3.00 -35.32 1.15
C SER A 256 -1.63 -35.57 1.80
N ASN A 257 -0.53 -35.20 1.14
CA ASN A 257 0.82 -35.29 1.72
C ASN A 257 1.62 -34.00 1.45
N PRO A 258 1.23 -32.87 2.05
CA PRO A 258 2.04 -31.67 2.01
C PRO A 258 3.30 -31.94 2.81
N GLU A 259 4.46 -31.81 2.17
CA GLU A 259 5.72 -31.83 2.89
C GLU A 259 5.68 -30.67 3.89
N GLN A 260 5.97 -30.95 5.16
CA GLN A 260 6.04 -29.94 6.21
C GLN A 260 6.79 -28.70 5.72
N LYS A 261 7.84 -28.86 4.89
CA LYS A 261 8.71 -27.78 4.40
C LYS A 261 8.13 -26.83 3.33
N ASP A 262 6.88 -26.98 2.85
CA ASP A 262 6.32 -26.05 1.85
C ASP A 262 6.21 -24.60 2.40
N TYR A 263 6.16 -24.38 3.72
CA TYR A 263 6.26 -23.03 4.31
C TYR A 263 7.58 -22.30 3.98
N LYS A 264 8.61 -23.01 3.50
CA LYS A 264 9.91 -22.43 3.14
C LYS A 264 9.90 -21.67 1.81
N GLY A 265 8.81 -21.76 1.03
CA GLY A 265 8.70 -20.98 -0.20
C GLY A 265 8.79 -19.48 0.09
N LYS A 266 9.36 -18.71 -0.84
CA LYS A 266 9.39 -17.26 -0.78
C LYS A 266 8.04 -16.69 -1.17
N VAL A 267 7.43 -15.88 -0.30
CA VAL A 267 6.24 -15.11 -0.67
C VAL A 267 6.65 -14.03 -1.65
N LEU A 268 5.92 -13.93 -2.75
CA LEU A 268 6.14 -12.92 -3.78
C LEU A 268 5.04 -11.85 -3.76
N PHE A 269 3.83 -12.25 -3.42
CA PHE A 269 2.65 -11.44 -3.70
C PHE A 269 1.45 -11.86 -2.82
N VAL A 270 0.59 -10.90 -2.44
CA VAL A 270 -0.64 -11.11 -1.64
C VAL A 270 -1.84 -10.40 -2.28
N GLU A 271 -2.97 -11.09 -2.43
CA GLU A 271 -4.27 -10.52 -2.82
C GLU A 271 -5.23 -10.47 -1.64
N PHE A 272 -5.86 -9.31 -1.46
CA PHE A 272 -7.03 -9.15 -0.60
C PHE A 272 -8.26 -8.99 -1.47
N ILE A 273 -9.21 -9.93 -1.33
CA ILE A 273 -10.38 -10.03 -2.21
C ILE A 273 -11.63 -9.59 -1.47
N ASP A 274 -12.29 -8.56 -2.00
CA ASP A 274 -13.65 -8.18 -1.65
C ASP A 274 -14.46 -8.10 -2.95
N SER A 275 -15.46 -8.97 -3.10
CA SER A 275 -16.35 -9.04 -4.27
C SER A 275 -17.09 -7.74 -4.55
N SER A 276 -17.20 -6.83 -3.57
CA SER A 276 -17.83 -5.52 -3.73
C SER A 276 -16.89 -4.39 -4.12
N LYS A 277 -15.57 -4.62 -4.15
CA LYS A 277 -14.56 -3.58 -4.38
C LYS A 277 -13.49 -4.05 -5.36
N GLU A 278 -12.65 -3.13 -5.81
CA GLU A 278 -11.40 -3.51 -6.46
C GLU A 278 -10.51 -4.25 -5.45
N LYS A 279 -9.78 -5.27 -5.94
CA LYS A 279 -8.85 -6.04 -5.11
C LYS A 279 -7.69 -5.15 -4.67
N THR A 280 -7.17 -5.41 -3.47
CA THR A 280 -5.91 -4.81 -3.02
C THR A 280 -4.77 -5.83 -3.19
N TYR A 281 -3.63 -5.33 -3.63
CA TYR A 281 -2.48 -6.12 -4.05
C TYR A 281 -1.27 -5.67 -3.24
N LEU A 282 -0.50 -6.59 -2.67
CA LEU A 282 0.81 -6.27 -2.08
C LEU A 282 1.90 -7.09 -2.76
N LYS A 283 2.79 -6.42 -3.49
CA LYS A 283 3.91 -7.01 -4.23
C LYS A 283 5.22 -6.81 -3.48
N ARG A 284 5.97 -7.90 -3.28
CA ARG A 284 7.30 -7.87 -2.66
C ARG A 284 8.32 -7.23 -3.61
N LYS A 285 9.22 -6.42 -3.07
CA LYS A 285 10.24 -5.69 -3.84
C LYS A 285 11.69 -6.06 -3.48
N ASP A 286 11.92 -6.68 -2.32
CA ASP A 286 13.25 -7.10 -1.88
C ASP A 286 13.32 -8.59 -1.49
N GLU A 287 14.52 -9.14 -1.48
CA GLU A 287 14.75 -10.57 -1.17
C GLU A 287 14.45 -10.94 0.29
N ASP A 288 14.45 -9.99 1.23
CA ASP A 288 14.29 -10.20 2.68
C ASP A 288 12.90 -9.82 3.22
N GLY A 289 12.06 -9.16 2.39
CA GLY A 289 10.65 -8.89 2.69
C GLY A 289 10.43 -7.62 3.51
N TYR A 290 11.39 -6.70 3.51
CA TYR A 290 11.29 -5.40 4.18
C TYR A 290 10.69 -4.30 3.31
N TRP A 291 10.46 -4.55 2.01
CA TRP A 291 9.86 -3.59 1.10
C TRP A 291 8.77 -4.25 0.24
N TRP A 292 7.59 -3.65 0.33
CA TRP A 292 6.39 -4.03 -0.42
C TRP A 292 5.74 -2.79 -1.04
N ASP A 293 5.12 -2.95 -2.20
CA ASP A 293 4.33 -1.88 -2.82
C ASP A 293 2.91 -2.37 -3.12
N GLU A 294 1.96 -1.45 -3.06
CA GLU A 294 0.60 -1.66 -3.52
C GLU A 294 0.52 -1.51 -5.05
N GLU A 295 0.72 -2.61 -5.78
CA GLU A 295 0.71 -2.63 -7.25
C GLU A 295 -0.30 -3.63 -7.79
N LYS A 296 -1.24 -3.14 -8.60
CA LYS A 296 -2.21 -4.00 -9.29
C LYS A 296 -1.50 -4.97 -10.24
N ILE A 297 -1.94 -6.23 -10.22
CA ILE A 297 -1.48 -7.25 -11.16
C ILE A 297 -2.69 -7.72 -11.97
N ASP A 298 -2.67 -7.38 -13.26
CA ASP A 298 -3.66 -7.84 -14.21
C ASP A 298 -3.27 -9.21 -14.75
N CYS A 299 -3.95 -10.26 -14.28
CA CYS A 299 -3.72 -11.62 -14.73
C CYS A 299 -5.02 -12.31 -15.18
N ASN A 300 -5.15 -12.55 -16.48
CA ASN A 300 -6.26 -13.30 -17.08
C ASN A 300 -5.90 -14.78 -17.27
N GLY A 301 -5.26 -15.39 -16.27
CA GLY A 301 -5.06 -16.84 -16.21
C GLY A 301 -3.79 -17.27 -15.53
N ASP A 302 -3.66 -18.58 -15.31
CA ASP A 302 -2.48 -19.18 -14.67
C ASP A 302 -1.18 -18.87 -15.45
N ILE A 303 -1.22 -18.76 -16.79
CA ILE A 303 -0.03 -18.47 -17.61
C ILE A 303 0.50 -17.06 -17.32
N GLN A 304 -0.38 -16.05 -17.39
CA GLN A 304 -0.02 -14.66 -17.11
C GLN A 304 0.37 -14.49 -15.64
N LEU A 305 -0.35 -15.12 -14.73
CA LEU A 305 0.01 -15.16 -13.31
C LEU A 305 1.43 -15.71 -13.11
N LEU A 306 1.79 -16.82 -13.77
CA LEU A 306 3.13 -17.39 -13.67
C LEU A 306 4.22 -16.48 -14.27
N GLN A 307 3.91 -15.77 -15.36
CA GLN A 307 4.81 -14.77 -15.94
C GLN A 307 5.06 -13.62 -14.96
N GLU A 308 3.99 -13.08 -14.36
CA GLU A 308 4.09 -12.00 -13.37
C GLU A 308 4.82 -12.46 -12.09
N LEU A 309 4.54 -13.65 -11.58
CA LEU A 309 5.30 -14.22 -10.45
C LEU A 309 6.80 -14.37 -10.79
N GLY A 310 7.12 -14.83 -12.00
CA GLY A 310 8.49 -14.91 -12.49
C GLY A 310 9.17 -13.54 -12.60
N LYS A 311 8.44 -12.55 -13.09
CA LYS A 311 8.89 -11.15 -13.19
C LYS A 311 9.18 -10.57 -11.81
N ILE A 312 8.23 -10.67 -10.87
CA ILE A 312 8.39 -10.24 -9.48
C ILE A 312 9.68 -10.84 -8.90
N LYS A 313 9.87 -12.16 -9.05
CA LYS A 313 11.06 -12.83 -8.53
C LYS A 313 12.35 -12.25 -9.12
N SER A 314 12.38 -12.06 -10.44
CA SER A 314 13.58 -11.55 -11.14
C SER A 314 13.90 -10.09 -10.80
N GLU A 315 12.89 -9.31 -10.40
CA GLU A 315 13.01 -7.90 -10.06
C GLU A 315 13.34 -7.65 -8.58
N LEU A 316 13.27 -8.68 -7.72
CA LEU A 316 13.57 -8.55 -6.30
C LEU A 316 14.98 -7.99 -6.09
N LYS A 317 15.07 -6.90 -5.33
CA LYS A 317 16.34 -6.29 -5.00
C LYS A 317 17.05 -7.12 -3.93
N SER A 318 18.27 -7.55 -4.25
CA SER A 318 19.18 -8.22 -3.32
C SER A 318 20.13 -7.22 -2.68
N SER A 319 20.57 -7.50 -1.46
CA SER A 319 21.57 -6.69 -0.74
C SER A 319 21.19 -5.20 -0.59
N VAL A 320 19.90 -4.95 -0.34
CA VAL A 320 19.36 -3.61 -0.04
C VAL A 320 18.88 -3.51 1.40
N VAL A 321 18.83 -2.29 1.92
CA VAL A 321 18.17 -1.91 3.17
C VAL A 321 17.16 -0.82 2.89
N THR A 322 16.01 -0.89 3.55
CA THR A 322 14.90 0.04 3.34
C THR A 322 14.88 1.08 4.46
N VAL A 323 14.88 2.35 4.08
CA VAL A 323 14.72 3.49 4.99
C VAL A 323 13.34 4.07 4.76
N ILE A 324 12.48 3.97 5.77
CA ILE A 324 11.13 4.54 5.74
C ILE A 324 11.23 5.90 6.43
N LEU A 325 11.23 6.99 5.65
CA LEU A 325 11.51 8.33 6.16
C LEU A 325 10.41 8.78 7.13
N ASP A 326 9.15 8.54 6.79
CA ASP A 326 7.98 8.91 7.58
C ASP A 326 7.68 7.95 8.75
N GLU A 327 8.50 6.92 8.97
CA GLU A 327 8.40 6.03 10.14
C GLU A 327 9.48 6.36 11.18
N LYS A 328 9.02 6.88 12.31
CA LYS A 328 9.87 7.37 13.41
C LYS A 328 10.14 6.31 14.46
N LYS A 329 9.44 5.16 14.40
CA LYS A 329 9.64 4.02 15.30
C LYS A 329 10.42 2.91 14.60
N GLN A 330 10.81 1.90 15.37
CA GLN A 330 11.45 0.71 14.82
C GLN A 330 10.49 -0.07 13.91
N TYR A 331 10.97 -0.42 12.73
CA TYR A 331 10.32 -1.30 11.75
C TYR A 331 11.20 -2.52 11.44
N LYS A 332 10.63 -3.59 10.88
CA LYS A 332 11.26 -4.93 10.74
C LYS A 332 12.62 -4.93 10.05
N GLY A 333 12.86 -3.99 9.12
CA GLY A 333 14.13 -3.88 8.38
C GLY A 333 15.26 -3.13 9.11
N SER A 334 14.96 -2.47 10.23
CA SER A 334 15.92 -1.71 11.03
C SER A 334 16.29 -2.45 12.31
N THR A 335 17.56 -2.36 12.74
CA THR A 335 17.97 -2.83 14.07
C THR A 335 17.56 -1.86 15.18
N GLY A 336 17.26 -0.62 14.83
CA GLY A 336 16.69 0.40 15.71
C GLY A 336 16.63 1.77 15.03
N VAL A 337 15.78 2.63 15.58
CA VAL A 337 15.62 4.03 15.14
C VAL A 337 15.66 4.95 16.37
N PRO A 338 16.82 5.12 17.04
CA PRO A 338 16.95 6.07 18.14
C PRO A 338 16.69 7.50 17.68
N SER A 339 16.07 8.28 18.55
CA SER A 339 15.75 9.69 18.35
C SER A 339 16.54 10.59 19.29
N GLU A 340 17.01 11.73 18.79
CA GLU A 340 17.59 12.83 19.58
C GLU A 340 16.68 14.06 19.44
N ASP A 341 16.15 14.58 20.56
CA ASP A 341 15.30 15.77 20.61
C ASP A 341 16.15 17.01 20.85
N HIS A 342 16.19 17.89 19.85
CA HIS A 342 16.78 19.22 19.96
C HIS A 342 15.67 20.27 19.92
N LYS A 343 15.95 21.45 20.47
CA LYS A 343 14.98 22.55 20.55
C LYS A 343 14.35 22.92 19.20
N VAL A 344 15.10 22.81 18.11
CA VAL A 344 14.71 23.25 16.76
C VAL A 344 14.48 22.09 15.79
N TYR A 345 14.92 20.88 16.12
CA TYR A 345 14.80 19.73 15.23
C TYR A 345 14.82 18.40 15.99
N MET A 346 14.26 17.38 15.36
CA MET A 346 14.40 15.97 15.75
C MET A 346 15.41 15.30 14.82
N LYS A 347 16.26 14.43 15.36
CA LYS A 347 17.13 13.54 14.58
C LYS A 347 16.74 12.10 14.84
N TYR A 348 16.51 11.34 13.78
CA TYR A 348 16.27 9.89 13.82
C TYR A 348 17.41 9.16 13.11
N THR A 349 17.96 8.12 13.73
CA THR A 349 19.06 7.36 13.12
C THR A 349 18.62 5.93 12.80
N HIS A 350 18.36 5.64 11.53
CA HIS A 350 17.99 4.32 11.06
C HIS A 350 19.24 3.43 11.03
N LYS A 351 19.29 2.41 11.88
CA LYS A 351 20.46 1.51 12.00
C LYS A 351 20.23 0.18 11.30
N PHE A 352 21.29 -0.31 10.64
CA PHE A 352 21.30 -1.60 9.94
C PHE A 352 22.51 -2.44 10.36
N GLY A 353 22.38 -3.77 10.31
CA GLY A 353 23.47 -4.68 10.67
C GLY A 353 24.66 -4.62 9.72
N ASP A 354 24.38 -4.50 8.41
CA ASP A 354 25.37 -4.47 7.33
C ASP A 354 25.26 -3.18 6.53
N CYS A 355 26.40 -2.72 5.98
CA CYS A 355 26.42 -1.64 5.00
C CYS A 355 25.89 -2.14 3.64
N LYS A 356 24.69 -1.71 3.26
CA LYS A 356 23.97 -2.16 2.05
C LYS A 356 23.45 -0.97 1.27
N LYS A 357 23.06 -1.21 0.01
CA LYS A 357 22.40 -0.19 -0.83
C LYS A 357 21.09 0.23 -0.17
N THR A 358 20.83 1.52 -0.10
CA THR A 358 19.63 2.07 0.54
C THR A 358 18.50 2.25 -0.47
N VAL A 359 17.28 2.00 -0.02
CA VAL A 359 16.04 2.37 -0.71
C VAL A 359 15.30 3.32 0.21
N LEU A 360 15.12 4.56 -0.22
CA LEU A 360 14.33 5.55 0.52
C LEU A 360 12.86 5.42 0.15
N LEU A 361 12.01 5.28 1.16
CA LEU A 361 10.56 5.32 1.04
C LEU A 361 10.01 6.53 1.78
N PHE A 362 9.03 7.19 1.17
CA PHE A 362 8.20 8.21 1.80
C PHE A 362 6.76 7.99 1.36
N GLU A 363 5.82 7.98 2.31
CA GLU A 363 4.39 7.73 2.03
C GLU A 363 4.15 6.43 1.23
N ARG A 364 4.87 5.35 1.57
CA ARG A 364 4.84 4.04 0.92
C ARG A 364 5.27 4.05 -0.55
N LYS A 365 5.93 5.11 -1.02
CA LYS A 365 6.48 5.18 -2.38
C LYS A 365 8.00 5.30 -2.33
N LYS A 366 8.66 4.62 -3.26
CA LYS A 366 10.09 4.81 -3.47
C LYS A 366 10.36 6.21 -4.01
N LEU A 367 11.34 6.88 -3.42
CA LEU A 367 11.86 8.13 -3.95
C LEU A 367 12.74 7.83 -5.18
N GLU A 368 12.29 8.25 -6.37
CA GLU A 368 13.01 8.15 -7.64
C GLU A 368 13.20 9.52 -8.31
N VAL A 369 13.42 10.54 -7.49
CA VAL A 369 13.45 11.94 -7.91
C VAL A 369 14.70 12.65 -7.41
N GLY A 370 15.04 13.76 -8.06
CA GLY A 370 16.16 14.62 -7.67
C GLY A 370 17.47 13.85 -7.49
N PRO A 371 18.24 14.10 -6.41
CA PRO A 371 19.53 13.46 -6.17
C PRO A 371 19.41 12.00 -5.71
N PHE A 372 18.20 11.42 -5.69
CA PHE A 372 17.93 10.04 -5.27
C PHE A 372 17.55 9.11 -6.45
N LYS A 373 17.42 9.65 -7.67
CA LYS A 373 16.94 8.91 -8.85
C LYS A 373 17.89 7.80 -9.33
N GLU A 374 19.20 7.98 -9.19
CA GLU A 374 20.21 7.10 -9.79
C GLU A 374 21.28 6.61 -8.81
N THR A 375 21.15 7.01 -7.56
CA THR A 375 22.24 6.96 -6.58
C THR A 375 22.01 5.79 -5.65
N GLU A 376 22.71 4.69 -5.94
CA GLU A 376 22.75 3.51 -5.09
C GLU A 376 23.61 3.77 -3.85
N LYS A 377 23.13 4.65 -2.96
CA LYS A 377 23.84 5.05 -1.75
C LYS A 377 23.93 3.88 -0.81
N LYS A 378 25.13 3.55 -0.35
CA LYS A 378 25.32 2.53 0.68
C LYS A 378 25.31 3.19 2.04
N ALA A 379 24.67 2.54 3.01
CA ALA A 379 24.71 3.00 4.38
C ALA A 379 24.57 1.84 5.35
N LYS A 380 25.22 1.99 6.50
CA LYS A 380 24.95 1.20 7.70
C LYS A 380 24.07 1.98 8.66
N HIS A 381 24.25 3.30 8.75
CA HIS A 381 23.34 4.20 9.46
C HIS A 381 22.83 5.29 8.51
N VAL A 382 21.56 5.67 8.65
CA VAL A 382 20.99 6.82 7.94
C VAL A 382 20.40 7.78 8.97
N GLU A 383 20.95 8.98 9.05
CA GLU A 383 20.44 10.05 9.91
C GLU A 383 19.43 10.88 9.13
N VAL A 384 18.26 11.12 9.72
CA VAL A 384 17.18 11.89 9.12
C VAL A 384 16.75 12.96 10.10
N TYR A 385 16.78 14.22 9.66
CA TYR A 385 16.52 15.38 10.50
C TYR A 385 15.23 16.08 10.09
N TYR A 386 14.39 16.40 11.06
CA TYR A 386 13.10 17.06 10.89
C TYR A 386 13.06 18.34 11.70
N LEU A 387 12.62 19.45 11.12
CA LEU A 387 12.49 20.71 11.86
C LEU A 387 11.34 20.64 12.86
N LYS A 388 11.40 21.45 13.92
CA LYS A 388 10.40 21.54 14.97
C LYS A 388 10.11 23.01 15.26
N ALA A 389 8.85 23.41 15.13
CA ALA A 389 8.39 24.78 15.37
C ALA A 389 6.99 24.75 16.01
N GLY A 390 6.74 25.63 16.97
CA GLY A 390 5.44 25.72 17.65
C GLY A 390 4.99 24.42 18.33
N GLY A 391 5.94 23.57 18.75
CA GLY A 391 5.67 22.27 19.37
C GLY A 391 5.37 21.13 18.38
N ASN A 392 5.32 21.40 17.08
CA ASN A 392 5.08 20.40 16.05
C ASN A 392 6.36 20.09 15.26
N GLU A 393 6.52 18.82 14.91
CA GLU A 393 7.58 18.36 14.02
C GLU A 393 7.11 18.47 12.57
N ASP A 394 8.03 18.82 11.69
CA ASP A 394 7.84 18.76 10.25
C ASP A 394 7.50 17.34 9.78
N SER A 395 6.65 17.22 8.77
CA SER A 395 6.35 15.94 8.12
C SER A 395 7.43 15.51 7.13
N GLN A 396 8.21 16.44 6.62
CA GLN A 396 9.32 16.17 5.69
C GLN A 396 10.66 16.46 6.34
N PRO A 397 11.68 15.63 6.07
CA PRO A 397 13.01 15.90 6.58
C PRO A 397 13.61 17.10 5.86
N PHE A 398 14.55 17.79 6.52
CA PHE A 398 15.32 18.88 5.89
C PHE A 398 16.75 18.44 5.54
N LEU A 399 17.24 17.35 6.15
CA LEU A 399 18.58 16.79 5.96
C LEU A 399 18.53 15.26 6.11
N ILE A 400 19.20 14.57 5.19
CA ILE A 400 19.43 13.11 5.21
C ILE A 400 20.93 12.86 5.09
N VAL A 401 21.51 12.08 5.99
CA VAL A 401 22.94 11.73 6.01
C VAL A 401 23.10 10.21 5.92
N PHE A 402 23.84 9.73 4.92
CA PHE A 402 24.19 8.33 4.74
C PHE A 402 25.58 8.08 5.32
N ASP A 403 25.67 7.19 6.30
CA ASP A 403 26.93 6.81 6.96
C ASP A 403 27.26 5.34 6.65
N GLN A 404 28.38 5.12 5.97
CA GLN A 404 28.78 3.80 5.48
C GLN A 404 29.39 2.91 6.58
N LYS A 405 30.17 3.45 7.51
CA LYS A 405 30.79 2.67 8.60
C LYS A 405 29.91 2.60 9.85
N GLY A 406 29.01 3.57 10.03
CA GLY A 406 28.17 3.71 11.20
C GLY A 406 28.90 4.29 12.42
N ASP A 407 29.99 5.02 12.18
CA ASP A 407 30.81 5.64 13.22
C ASP A 407 30.86 7.16 13.02
N ASP A 408 30.79 7.92 14.12
CA ASP A 408 30.78 9.41 14.08
C ASP A 408 32.03 10.04 13.45
N LYS A 409 33.11 9.27 13.28
CA LYS A 409 34.40 9.70 12.73
C LYS A 409 34.59 9.30 11.27
N ASP A 410 33.56 8.81 10.59
CA ASP A 410 33.67 8.34 9.22
C ASP A 410 33.82 9.50 8.23
N ASP A 411 34.81 9.38 7.35
CA ASP A 411 35.10 10.28 6.23
C ASP A 411 34.21 10.01 5.00
N LYS A 412 33.41 8.93 5.05
CA LYS A 412 32.52 8.50 3.96
C LYS A 412 31.03 8.73 4.27
N LYS A 413 30.71 9.92 4.80
CA LYS A 413 29.32 10.37 4.91
C LYS A 413 28.92 11.20 3.70
N GLU A 414 27.74 10.93 3.19
CA GLU A 414 27.12 11.74 2.13
C GLU A 414 25.84 12.36 2.68
N ALA A 415 25.67 13.66 2.50
CA ALA A 415 24.55 14.39 3.08
C ALA A 415 23.76 15.12 1.99
N TYR A 416 22.44 15.11 2.11
CA TYR A 416 21.52 15.73 1.18
C TYR A 416 20.55 16.60 1.95
N HIS A 417 20.33 17.82 1.47
CA HIS A 417 19.42 18.76 2.11
C HIS A 417 18.40 19.30 1.13
N PHE A 418 17.26 19.69 1.68
CA PHE A 418 16.19 20.37 0.96
C PHE A 418 16.60 21.76 0.47
N THR A 419 15.88 22.28 -0.52
CA THR A 419 16.05 23.64 -1.08
C THR A 419 14.95 24.60 -0.65
N ASN A 420 14.31 24.35 0.50
CA ASN A 420 13.14 25.07 0.98
C ASN A 420 11.93 24.99 0.02
N THR A 421 11.83 23.89 -0.73
CA THR A 421 10.64 23.48 -1.47
C THR A 421 10.08 22.21 -0.84
N ASP A 422 8.78 21.96 -1.02
CA ASP A 422 8.10 20.75 -0.52
C ASP A 422 8.37 19.50 -1.36
N LYS A 423 9.39 19.53 -2.22
CA LYS A 423 9.65 18.51 -3.24
C LYS A 423 11.04 17.92 -3.08
N PHE A 424 11.13 16.58 -3.07
CA PHE A 424 12.40 15.85 -3.06
C PHE A 424 13.22 16.07 -4.35
N ASP A 425 12.56 16.45 -5.45
CA ASP A 425 13.17 16.70 -6.77
C ASP A 425 14.26 17.78 -6.72
N ASP A 426 14.08 18.79 -5.86
CA ASP A 426 14.96 19.95 -5.81
C ASP A 426 16.08 19.80 -4.76
N TRP A 427 16.19 18.65 -4.10
CA TRP A 427 17.21 18.42 -3.07
C TRP A 427 18.62 18.46 -3.64
N LYS A 428 19.60 18.82 -2.81
CA LYS A 428 21.00 18.95 -3.21
C LYS A 428 21.91 18.20 -2.26
N GLU A 429 22.97 17.65 -2.83
CA GLU A 429 24.09 17.15 -2.03
C GLU A 429 24.75 18.32 -1.30
N PHE A 430 25.06 18.14 -0.03
CA PHE A 430 25.75 19.14 0.78
C PHE A 430 27.17 19.31 0.28
N GLN A 431 27.46 20.49 -0.25
CA GLN A 431 28.78 20.89 -0.70
C GLN A 431 29.14 22.22 -0.04
N PHE A 432 30.37 22.36 0.41
CA PHE A 432 30.84 23.58 1.05
C PHE A 432 32.20 24.00 0.50
N LYS A 433 32.39 25.31 0.31
CA LYS A 433 33.67 25.90 -0.10
C LYS A 433 34.17 26.83 0.99
N GLU A 434 35.44 26.68 1.34
CA GLU A 434 36.15 27.55 2.27
C GLU A 434 37.29 28.23 1.51
N GLN A 435 37.31 29.57 1.47
CA GLN A 435 38.29 30.35 0.68
C GLN A 435 38.39 29.85 -0.78
N GLU A 436 37.22 29.68 -1.42
CA GLU A 436 37.05 29.17 -2.80
C GLU A 436 37.47 27.71 -3.05
N LYS A 437 38.00 27.00 -2.05
CA LYS A 437 38.36 25.58 -2.17
C LYS A 437 37.23 24.68 -1.68
N PRO A 438 36.79 23.67 -2.46
CA PRO A 438 35.82 22.70 -1.99
C PRO A 438 36.39 21.90 -0.82
N LEU A 439 35.58 21.74 0.23
CA LEU A 439 35.89 20.84 1.34
C LEU A 439 35.50 19.41 0.96
N ASP A 440 36.30 18.44 1.43
CA ASP A 440 36.07 17.01 1.26
C ASP A 440 36.22 16.24 2.58
N GLY A 441 35.75 14.98 2.55
CA GLY A 441 35.85 14.01 3.63
C GLY A 441 35.48 14.57 5.01
N ASN A 442 36.33 14.32 6.00
CA ASN A 442 36.10 14.74 7.40
C ASN A 442 35.92 16.25 7.58
N LYS A 443 36.53 17.09 6.74
CA LYS A 443 36.37 18.56 6.86
C LYS A 443 34.97 18.98 6.45
N LEU A 444 34.45 18.43 5.35
CA LEU A 444 33.09 18.68 4.89
C LEU A 444 32.05 18.21 5.92
N ILE A 445 32.27 17.04 6.52
CA ILE A 445 31.39 16.47 7.54
C ILE A 445 31.39 17.30 8.82
N LYS A 446 32.56 17.75 9.28
CA LYS A 446 32.65 18.66 10.43
C LYS A 446 31.88 19.97 10.14
N LYS A 447 31.98 20.48 8.91
CA LYS A 447 31.25 21.67 8.48
C LYS A 447 29.74 21.46 8.46
N LEU A 448 29.27 20.30 7.97
CA LEU A 448 27.85 19.93 7.99
C LEU A 448 27.30 20.01 9.41
N TYR A 449 27.93 19.33 10.36
CA TYR A 449 27.46 19.32 11.75
C TYR A 449 27.57 20.68 12.44
N GLU A 450 28.56 21.52 12.07
CA GLU A 450 28.61 22.92 12.51
C GLU A 450 27.40 23.72 12.00
N LYS A 451 27.02 23.56 10.72
CA LYS A 451 25.83 24.20 10.15
C LYS A 451 24.54 23.70 10.82
N VAL A 452 24.41 22.40 11.08
CA VAL A 452 23.28 21.83 11.84
C VAL A 452 23.22 22.42 13.26
N GLY A 453 24.38 22.58 13.92
CA GLY A 453 24.48 23.26 15.21
C GLY A 453 24.00 24.72 15.15
N LYS A 454 24.38 25.47 14.12
CA LYS A 454 23.91 26.85 13.89
C LYS A 454 22.39 26.92 13.70
N ILE A 455 21.78 25.94 13.04
CA ILE A 455 20.30 25.83 12.94
C ILE A 455 19.71 25.67 14.33
N GLY A 456 20.28 24.77 15.14
CA GLY A 456 19.84 24.53 16.51
C GLY A 456 19.91 25.77 17.43
N THR A 457 20.96 26.58 17.32
CA THR A 457 21.11 27.80 18.15
C THR A 457 20.26 28.94 17.64
N ASN A 458 20.33 29.22 16.34
CA ASN A 458 19.79 30.44 15.75
C ASN A 458 18.30 30.31 15.41
N GLY A 459 17.81 29.09 15.14
CA GLY A 459 16.38 28.84 14.88
C GLY A 459 15.52 28.74 16.15
N SER A 460 16.14 28.84 17.33
CA SER A 460 15.49 28.47 18.59
C SER A 460 14.39 29.41 19.09
N CYS A 461 14.23 30.57 18.46
CA CYS A 461 13.16 31.52 18.73
C CYS A 461 12.14 31.62 17.58
N ILE A 462 12.24 30.73 16.57
CA ILE A 462 11.36 30.73 15.41
C ILE A 462 10.24 29.71 15.65
N ASP A 463 9.03 30.20 15.91
CA ASP A 463 7.87 29.35 16.15
C ASP A 463 7.09 29.00 14.87
N ASP A 464 7.41 29.64 13.75
CA ASP A 464 6.80 29.43 12.43
C ASP A 464 7.64 28.48 11.55
N LEU A 465 7.04 27.35 11.14
CA LEU A 465 7.74 26.31 10.38
C LEU A 465 8.23 26.78 9.00
N PRO A 466 7.43 27.47 8.15
CA PRO A 466 7.93 28.05 6.89
C PRO A 466 9.15 28.97 7.07
N THR A 467 9.12 29.84 8.07
CA THR A 467 10.25 30.74 8.38
C THR A 467 11.47 29.93 8.83
N LEU A 468 11.28 28.91 9.67
CA LEU A 468 12.35 28.05 10.13
C LEU A 468 12.97 27.23 9.00
N ARG A 469 12.15 26.72 8.07
CA ARG A 469 12.59 26.02 6.85
C ARG A 469 13.44 26.93 5.97
N TRP A 470 12.98 28.16 5.71
CA TRP A 470 13.77 29.13 4.95
C TRP A 470 15.11 29.40 5.62
N TYR A 471 15.10 29.62 6.94
CA TYR A 471 16.29 29.93 7.72
C TYR A 471 17.29 28.76 7.78
N ALA A 472 16.80 27.53 7.98
CA ALA A 472 17.61 26.31 7.96
C ALA A 472 18.27 26.10 6.59
N ASN A 473 17.52 26.28 5.49
CA ASN A 473 18.09 26.22 4.15
C ASN A 473 19.18 27.27 3.95
N LYS A 474 18.95 28.52 4.38
CA LYS A 474 19.96 29.58 4.29
C LYS A 474 21.24 29.20 5.02
N ILE A 475 21.16 28.71 6.25
CA ILE A 475 22.35 28.29 7.00
C ILE A 475 23.14 27.20 6.26
N LEU A 476 22.45 26.21 5.67
CA LEU A 476 23.07 25.10 4.96
C LEU A 476 23.82 25.54 3.69
N ILE A 477 23.32 26.55 2.97
CA ILE A 477 23.92 27.01 1.71
C ILE A 477 24.84 28.21 1.85
N ASP A 478 24.79 28.95 2.97
CA ASP A 478 25.49 30.22 3.12
C ASP A 478 27.02 30.02 3.13
N PRO A 479 27.75 30.56 2.14
CA PRO A 479 29.20 30.51 2.16
C PRO A 479 29.73 31.27 3.37
N GLU A 480 30.76 30.76 4.02
CA GLU A 480 31.40 31.54 5.08
C GLU A 480 32.16 32.70 4.45
N THR A 481 31.55 33.87 4.52
CA THR A 481 32.31 35.10 4.53
C THR A 481 33.18 35.06 5.78
N GLY A 482 34.48 35.31 5.63
CA GLY A 482 35.41 35.37 6.76
C GLY A 482 34.83 36.27 7.86
N PRO A 483 35.27 36.09 9.13
CA PRO A 483 34.73 36.87 10.24
C PRO A 483 34.63 38.33 9.82
N ALA A 484 33.43 38.90 9.93
CA ALA A 484 33.24 40.33 9.68
C ALA A 484 34.42 41.03 10.38
N PRO A 485 35.16 41.91 9.68
CA PRO A 485 36.31 42.56 10.27
C PRO A 485 35.84 43.08 11.62
N VAL A 486 36.53 42.64 12.68
CA VAL A 486 36.22 43.06 14.06
C VAL A 486 35.99 44.55 13.95
N PRO A 487 34.77 45.07 14.23
CA PRO A 487 34.54 46.50 14.16
C PRO A 487 35.69 47.11 14.96
N PRO A 488 36.46 48.03 14.35
CA PRO A 488 37.71 48.49 14.95
C PRO A 488 37.42 48.79 16.40
N THR A 489 38.17 48.16 17.30
CA THR A 489 38.05 48.42 18.73
C THR A 489 38.38 49.89 18.88
N THR A 490 37.36 50.74 18.81
CA THR A 490 37.45 52.10 19.30
C THR A 490 37.81 51.88 20.75
N LYS A 491 39.08 52.15 21.09
CA LYS A 491 39.47 52.44 22.46
C LYS A 491 38.35 53.32 23.02
N PRO A 492 37.81 53.04 24.22
CA PRO A 492 36.77 53.88 24.80
C PRO A 492 37.30 55.30 24.80
N GLU A 493 36.84 56.09 23.82
CA GLU A 493 37.11 57.50 23.79
C GLU A 493 36.20 58.06 24.85
N ARG A 494 36.80 58.72 25.84
CA ARG A 494 36.07 59.40 26.91
C ARG A 494 34.96 60.21 26.23
N PRO A 495 33.71 60.13 26.71
CA PRO A 495 32.63 60.96 26.18
C PRO A 495 33.16 62.40 26.09
N PRO A 496 33.02 63.09 24.94
CA PRO A 496 33.35 64.51 24.90
C PRO A 496 32.59 65.19 26.02
N GLU A 497 33.26 66.03 26.81
CA GLU A 497 32.61 66.82 27.86
C GLU A 497 31.43 67.56 27.23
N GLU A 498 30.21 67.17 27.63
CA GLU A 498 29.02 67.96 27.38
C GLU A 498 29.20 69.30 28.10
N LYS A 499 29.72 70.30 27.37
CA LYS A 499 29.49 71.68 27.74
C LYS A 499 28.00 71.94 27.52
N PRO A 500 27.28 72.46 28.54
CA PRO A 500 25.89 72.84 28.35
C PRO A 500 25.80 73.81 27.15
N PRO A 501 24.75 73.70 26.31
CA PRO A 501 24.58 74.61 25.19
C PRO A 501 24.61 76.06 25.71
N ASP A 502 25.31 76.91 24.97
CA ASP A 502 25.30 78.35 25.22
C ASP A 502 23.85 78.84 25.30
N LYS A 503 23.54 79.64 26.32
CA LYS A 503 22.23 80.25 26.52
C LYS A 503 21.81 80.95 25.23
N ASP A 504 20.71 80.51 24.63
CA ASP A 504 20.04 81.25 23.56
C ASP A 504 19.83 82.70 24.00
N GLU A 505 20.36 83.63 23.20
CA GLU A 505 20.03 85.04 23.30
C GLU A 505 18.52 85.19 23.11
N GLY A 506 17.84 85.61 24.18
CA GLY A 506 16.38 85.73 24.20
C GLY A 506 15.84 86.60 23.07
N LEU A 507 14.66 86.22 22.57
CA LEU A 507 13.88 86.96 21.59
C LEU A 507 13.78 88.46 21.93
N PRO A 508 13.92 89.36 20.95
CA PRO A 508 13.86 90.79 21.19
C PRO A 508 12.50 91.20 21.81
N ILE A 509 12.57 91.93 22.92
CA ILE A 509 11.44 92.37 23.76
C ILE A 509 10.22 92.94 22.99
N PRO A 510 10.36 93.65 21.84
CA PRO A 510 9.20 94.12 21.07
C PRO A 510 8.27 93.00 20.54
N TRP A 511 8.79 91.80 20.29
CA TRP A 511 8.00 90.67 19.76
C TRP A 511 7.14 89.99 20.83
N ILE A 512 7.61 89.98 22.08
CA ILE A 512 6.86 89.48 23.23
C ILE A 512 5.69 90.43 23.54
N ILE A 513 5.90 91.75 23.42
CA ILE A 513 4.85 92.75 23.65
C ILE A 513 3.80 92.73 22.52
N GLY A 514 4.22 92.56 21.25
CA GLY A 514 3.29 92.47 20.11
C GLY A 514 2.39 91.23 20.11
N GLY A 515 2.92 90.07 20.51
CA GLY A 515 2.17 88.81 20.59
C GLY A 515 1.17 88.74 21.75
N SER A 516 1.50 89.38 22.88
CA SER A 516 0.70 89.32 24.11
C SER A 516 -0.56 90.21 24.03
N VAL A 517 -0.49 91.35 23.34
CA VAL A 517 -1.62 92.29 23.19
C VAL A 517 -2.54 91.87 22.03
N GLY A 518 -1.98 91.30 20.94
CA GLY A 518 -2.76 90.82 19.80
C GLY A 518 -3.58 89.55 20.09
N GLY A 519 -3.00 88.60 20.85
CA GLY A 519 -3.70 87.37 21.25
C GLY A 519 -4.84 87.61 22.26
N GLY A 520 -4.66 88.55 23.18
CA GLY A 520 -5.66 88.90 24.19
C GLY A 520 -6.92 89.54 23.58
N VAL A 521 -6.76 90.42 22.59
CA VAL A 521 -7.90 91.07 21.91
C VAL A 521 -8.70 90.05 21.08
N PHE A 522 -8.05 89.07 20.45
CA PHE A 522 -8.72 88.04 19.64
C PHE A 522 -9.53 87.04 20.47
N VAL A 523 -9.02 86.63 21.64
CA VAL A 523 -9.73 85.71 22.55
C VAL A 523 -10.91 86.39 23.25
N VAL A 524 -10.74 87.64 23.69
CA VAL A 524 -11.82 88.39 24.37
C VAL A 524 -12.96 88.73 23.39
N SER A 525 -12.65 89.14 22.16
CA SER A 525 -13.67 89.43 21.14
C SER A 525 -14.43 88.18 20.67
N SER A 526 -13.74 87.04 20.55
CA SER A 526 -14.36 85.76 20.20
C SER A 526 -15.28 85.23 21.32
N ALA A 527 -14.88 85.37 22.59
CA ALA A 527 -15.68 84.93 23.73
C ALA A 527 -16.94 85.79 23.96
N VAL A 528 -16.84 87.12 23.78
CA VAL A 528 -17.99 88.02 23.84
C VAL A 528 -18.95 87.78 22.67
N GLY A 529 -18.43 87.57 21.46
CA GLY A 529 -19.24 87.23 20.28
C GLY A 529 -20.01 85.91 20.45
N TYR A 530 -19.37 84.89 21.02
CA TYR A 530 -20.01 83.60 21.29
C TYR A 530 -21.06 83.70 22.42
N GLY A 531 -20.79 84.50 23.46
CA GLY A 531 -21.73 84.77 24.55
C GLY A 531 -22.99 85.53 24.10
N VAL A 532 -22.84 86.53 23.23
CA VAL A 532 -23.99 87.27 22.64
C VAL A 532 -24.80 86.37 21.70
N TYR A 533 -24.14 85.51 20.91
CA TYR A 533 -24.83 84.55 20.05
C TYR A 533 -25.64 83.53 20.87
N TRP A 534 -25.07 82.98 21.95
CA TRP A 534 -25.75 82.01 22.82
C TRP A 534 -26.91 82.64 23.62
N TYR A 535 -26.76 83.89 24.07
CA TYR A 535 -27.83 84.62 24.75
C TYR A 535 -29.02 84.94 23.83
N ASN A 536 -28.77 85.25 22.55
CA ASN A 536 -29.83 85.61 21.59
C ASN A 536 -30.52 84.40 20.95
N THR A 537 -29.91 83.20 20.97
CA THR A 537 -30.50 81.97 20.40
C THR A 537 -31.14 81.03 21.43
N THR A 538 -30.72 81.04 22.70
CA THR A 538 -31.22 80.05 23.68
C THR A 538 -32.24 80.61 24.68
N ILE A 539 -32.22 81.91 25.01
CA ILE A 539 -33.17 82.50 25.98
C ILE A 539 -34.47 83.01 25.31
N LYS A 540 -34.45 83.40 24.03
CA LYS A 540 -35.65 83.77 23.25
C LYS A 540 -36.51 82.58 22.76
N LEU A 541 -36.11 81.36 23.08
CA LEU A 541 -36.90 80.14 22.85
C LEU A 541 -37.52 79.58 24.14
N LEU A 542 -37.28 80.22 25.30
CA LEU A 542 -37.82 79.84 26.61
C LEU A 542 -38.62 80.97 27.31
N THR A 543 -38.89 82.06 26.58
CA THR A 543 -39.92 83.10 26.81
C THR A 543 -40.30 83.66 25.45
#